data_AF-A0A7M3YL95-F1
#
_entry.id   AF-A0A7M3YL95-F1
#
_cell.length_a   1.000
_cell.length_b   1.000
_cell.length_c   1.000
_cell.angle_alpha   90.00
_cell.angle_beta   90.00
_cell.angle_gamma   90.00
#
_symmetry.space_group_name_H-M   'P 1'
#
loop_
_entity.id
_entity.type
_entity.pdbx_description
1 polymer ?
#
loop_
_entity_poly.entity_id
_entity_poly.type
_entity_poly.pdbx_seq_one_letter_code
_entity_poly.pdbx_strand_id
1 'polypeptide(L)'
;MAERTFLNPSQAKEIEEQLFSTLRQQAGRSVPMPLPRSDFWTKVGQLLDTIEMEIHEVYKTVGPSLKMQTMQKRQANIRRTASELARKRMVAMLQHSASMTLRTEGLQGQDLAAMDWSRHDPAEREFYANATEQLNKFKQSVNWNAMQRGVAAEGGLGEPKMAAGTTQLDSFVPESGGLTGQGPPTIALEDDSEPLPESETDEEDLLAKAEEFPELAGAQPVSEETPVNDAEVGENHAAAMELAPSKKKEDMDFDAWAAADAESETQVEVVEEEDLEPVQGELLRIRVVQSMDEPIITIDGEITLGAGDVLFLDEMTANYLVDSGVAELATL
;
A
#
# COMPACT_ATOMS: atom_id res chain seq x y z
N MET A 1 -11.95 -14.88 19.51
CA MET A 1 -10.66 -14.94 20.25
C MET A 1 -9.97 -16.23 19.87
N ALA A 2 -8.87 -16.16 19.13
CA ALA A 2 -8.11 -17.36 18.74
C ALA A 2 -7.50 -18.00 19.99
N GLU A 3 -7.58 -19.33 20.12
CA GLU A 3 -7.00 -20.07 21.22
C GLU A 3 -5.48 -19.81 21.29
N ARG A 4 -5.00 -19.27 22.41
CA ARG A 4 -3.56 -19.04 22.64
C ARG A 4 -2.86 -20.39 22.77
N THR A 5 -2.32 -20.86 21.65
CA THR A 5 -1.55 -22.10 21.58
C THR A 5 -0.11 -21.81 21.96
N PHE A 6 0.34 -22.34 23.10
CA PHE A 6 1.73 -22.23 23.54
C PHE A 6 2.64 -23.19 22.76
N LEU A 7 3.88 -22.76 22.53
CA LEU A 7 4.86 -23.55 21.79
C LEU A 7 5.68 -24.43 22.74
N ASN A 8 6.10 -25.60 22.25
CA ASN A 8 7.08 -26.42 22.97
C ASN A 8 8.44 -25.70 23.05
N PRO A 9 9.26 -25.94 24.08
CA PRO A 9 10.54 -25.23 24.26
C PRO A 9 11.53 -25.48 23.11
N SER A 10 11.47 -26.64 22.44
CA SER A 10 12.25 -26.92 21.23
C SER A 10 11.76 -26.11 20.03
N GLN A 11 10.44 -26.04 19.83
CA GLN A 11 9.81 -25.28 18.76
C GLN A 11 10.02 -23.77 18.94
N ALA A 12 9.99 -23.28 20.18
CA ALA A 12 10.26 -21.89 20.50
C ALA A 12 11.69 -21.47 20.09
N LYS A 13 12.69 -22.32 20.37
CA LYS A 13 14.08 -22.08 19.93
C LYS A 13 14.22 -22.13 18.41
N GLU A 14 13.54 -23.06 17.75
CA GLU A 14 13.56 -23.17 16.29
C GLU A 14 12.99 -21.92 15.62
N ILE A 15 11.87 -21.39 16.12
CA ILE A 15 11.24 -20.16 15.59
C ILE A 15 12.12 -18.94 15.86
N GLU A 16 12.75 -18.88 17.04
CA GLU A 16 13.72 -17.83 17.37
C GLU A 16 14.93 -17.86 16.41
N GLU A 17 15.50 -19.03 16.14
CA GLU A 17 16.60 -19.19 15.18
C GLU A 17 16.17 -18.82 13.77
N GLN A 18 14.95 -19.22 13.36
CA GLN A 18 14.37 -18.81 12.09
C GLN A 18 14.29 -17.29 11.99
N LEU A 19 13.80 -16.59 13.02
CA LEU A 19 13.73 -15.12 13.05
C LEU A 19 15.11 -14.45 12.88
N PHE A 20 16.13 -14.93 13.58
CA PHE A 20 17.47 -14.37 13.45
C PHE A 20 18.10 -14.68 12.09
N SER A 21 17.89 -15.89 11.58
CA SER A 21 18.39 -16.31 10.27
C SER A 21 17.76 -15.48 9.14
N THR A 22 16.46 -15.20 9.24
CA THR A 22 15.74 -14.43 8.24
C THR A 22 16.17 -12.96 8.26
N LEU A 23 16.32 -12.38 9.45
CA LEU A 23 16.85 -11.02 9.59
C LEU A 23 18.26 -10.89 8.97
N ARG A 24 19.14 -11.86 9.23
CA ARG A 24 20.50 -11.86 8.66
C ARG A 24 20.46 -11.92 7.12
N GLN A 25 19.59 -12.75 6.56
CA GLN A 25 19.44 -12.89 5.11
C GLN A 25 18.81 -11.64 4.46
N GLN A 26 17.91 -10.94 5.15
CA GLN A 26 17.29 -9.70 4.67
C GLN A 26 18.25 -8.50 4.71
N ALA A 27 19.21 -8.47 5.64
CA ALA A 27 20.03 -7.29 5.92
C ALA A 27 20.84 -6.73 4.74
N GLY A 28 21.09 -7.53 3.69
CA GLY A 28 21.81 -7.11 2.49
C GLY A 28 21.01 -7.16 1.19
N ARG A 29 19.68 -7.32 1.24
CA ARG A 29 18.83 -7.50 0.05
C ARG A 29 17.82 -6.36 -0.09
N SER A 30 17.72 -5.80 -1.31
CA SER A 30 16.69 -4.82 -1.69
C SER A 30 15.36 -5.47 -2.06
N VAL A 31 15.36 -6.79 -2.31
CA VAL A 31 14.14 -7.57 -2.56
C VAL A 31 13.72 -8.27 -1.27
N PRO A 32 12.42 -8.24 -0.91
CA PRO A 32 11.86 -9.01 0.19
C PRO A 32 12.23 -10.50 0.08
N MET A 33 12.87 -11.04 1.11
CA MET A 33 13.19 -12.47 1.14
C MET A 33 11.92 -13.31 1.42
N PRO A 34 11.72 -14.46 0.76
CA PRO A 34 10.58 -15.34 1.04
C PRO A 34 10.62 -15.87 2.48
N LEU A 35 9.48 -15.85 3.18
CA LEU A 35 9.43 -16.38 4.54
C LEU A 35 9.59 -17.90 4.51
N PRO A 36 10.17 -18.50 5.58
CA PRO A 36 10.26 -19.95 5.69
C PRO A 36 8.90 -20.62 5.88
N ARG A 37 7.87 -19.86 6.32
CA ARG A 37 6.51 -20.31 6.62
C ARG A 37 5.52 -19.20 6.22
N SER A 38 4.31 -19.57 5.80
CA SER A 38 3.20 -18.63 5.60
C SER A 38 2.79 -17.99 6.93
N ASP A 39 2.73 -18.80 8.00
CA ASP A 39 2.23 -18.38 9.32
C ASP A 39 3.36 -17.83 10.21
N PHE A 40 4.39 -17.24 9.60
CA PHE A 40 5.61 -16.84 10.30
C PHE A 40 5.32 -15.83 11.41
N TRP A 41 4.56 -14.77 11.12
CA TRP A 41 4.25 -13.73 12.09
C TRP A 41 3.36 -14.24 13.23
N THR A 42 2.40 -15.11 12.94
CA THR A 42 1.59 -15.79 13.95
C THR A 42 2.46 -16.62 14.89
N LYS A 43 3.45 -17.34 14.37
CA LYS A 43 4.39 -18.14 15.17
C LYS A 43 5.34 -17.28 16.01
N VAL A 44 5.80 -16.14 15.49
CA VAL A 44 6.58 -15.16 16.26
C VAL A 44 5.75 -14.55 17.40
N GLY A 45 4.46 -14.28 17.17
CA GLY A 45 3.52 -13.89 18.23
C GLY A 45 3.37 -14.97 19.31
N GLN A 46 3.12 -16.22 18.91
CA GLN A 46 3.05 -17.36 19.83
C GLN A 46 4.34 -17.55 20.64
N LEU A 47 5.51 -17.28 20.04
CA LEU A 47 6.80 -17.31 20.74
C LEU A 47 6.89 -16.25 21.84
N LEU A 48 6.47 -15.02 21.55
CA LEU A 48 6.45 -13.93 22.53
C LEU A 48 5.48 -14.24 23.67
N ASP A 49 4.28 -14.73 23.37
CA ASP A 49 3.28 -15.15 24.38
C ASP A 49 3.82 -16.29 25.27
N THR A 50 4.54 -17.25 24.68
CA THR A 50 5.16 -18.36 25.44
C THR A 50 6.24 -17.83 26.39
N ILE A 51 7.10 -16.93 25.93
CA ILE A 51 8.14 -16.31 26.77
C ILE A 51 7.52 -15.45 27.89
N GLU A 52 6.44 -14.73 27.62
CA GLU A 52 5.71 -13.96 28.63
C GLU A 52 5.14 -14.85 29.73
N MET A 53 4.55 -15.98 29.35
CA MET A 53 4.05 -16.96 30.32
C MET A 53 5.19 -17.53 31.16
N GLU A 54 6.32 -17.89 30.55
CA GLU A 54 7.51 -18.37 31.26
C GLU A 54 8.07 -17.32 32.24
N ILE A 55 8.05 -16.03 31.85
CA ILE A 55 8.44 -14.93 32.74
C ILE A 55 7.50 -14.82 33.94
N HIS A 56 6.18 -14.90 33.72
CA HIS A 56 5.18 -14.88 34.79
C HIS A 56 5.32 -16.08 35.74
N GLU A 57 5.58 -17.28 35.21
CA GLU A 57 5.80 -18.48 36.01
C GLU A 57 7.06 -18.35 36.88
N VAL A 58 8.17 -17.86 36.32
CA VAL A 58 9.41 -17.62 37.08
C VAL A 58 9.19 -16.55 38.15
N TYR A 59 8.44 -15.50 37.84
CA TYR A 59 8.10 -14.46 38.82
C TYR A 59 7.28 -15.03 39.98
N LYS A 60 6.27 -15.88 39.69
CA LYS A 60 5.44 -16.50 40.73
C LYS A 60 6.21 -17.50 41.61
N THR A 61 7.18 -18.22 41.04
CA THR A 61 7.89 -19.30 41.75
C THR A 61 9.13 -18.82 42.50
N VAL A 62 9.92 -17.93 41.91
CA VAL A 62 11.24 -17.51 42.44
C VAL A 62 11.26 -16.02 42.81
N GLY A 63 10.33 -15.21 42.27
CA GLY A 63 10.35 -13.76 42.44
C GLY A 63 11.39 -13.06 41.56
N PRO A 64 11.80 -11.82 41.90
CA PRO A 64 12.83 -11.08 41.18
C PRO A 64 14.17 -11.82 41.22
N SER A 65 14.56 -12.41 40.09
CA SER A 65 15.76 -13.24 39.98
C SER A 65 16.57 -12.92 38.72
N LEU A 66 17.85 -13.27 38.70
CA LEU A 66 18.71 -13.11 37.53
C LEU A 66 18.17 -13.89 36.30
N LYS A 67 17.53 -15.04 36.55
CA LYS A 67 16.87 -15.84 35.51
C LYS A 67 15.73 -15.05 34.86
N MET A 68 14.89 -14.39 35.67
CA MET A 68 13.80 -13.55 35.18
C MET A 68 14.33 -12.37 34.37
N GLN A 69 15.36 -11.67 34.87
CA GLN A 69 15.99 -10.56 34.12
C GLN A 69 16.58 -11.03 32.77
N THR A 70 17.18 -12.22 32.73
CA THR A 70 17.73 -12.80 31.49
C THR A 70 16.62 -13.11 30.49
N MET A 71 15.49 -13.65 30.95
CA MET A 71 14.32 -13.92 30.12
C MET A 71 13.69 -12.63 29.57
N GLN A 72 13.59 -11.58 30.40
CA GLN A 72 13.12 -10.26 29.95
C GLN A 72 14.05 -9.65 28.88
N LYS A 73 15.37 -9.75 29.06
CA LYS A 73 16.35 -9.30 28.05
C LYS A 73 16.20 -10.08 26.75
N ARG A 74 15.98 -11.40 26.81
CA ARG A 74 15.69 -12.25 25.64
C ARG A 74 14.41 -11.80 24.94
N GLN A 75 13.33 -11.59 25.68
CA GLN A 75 12.05 -11.11 25.13
C GLN A 75 12.21 -9.76 24.42
N ALA A 76 12.91 -8.79 25.04
CA ALA A 76 13.17 -7.48 24.45
C ALA A 76 13.99 -7.58 23.16
N ASN A 77 14.99 -8.48 23.13
CA ASN A 77 15.77 -8.73 21.92
C ASN A 77 14.92 -9.31 20.79
N ILE A 78 14.08 -10.31 21.08
CA ILE A 78 13.18 -10.91 20.09
C ILE A 78 12.22 -9.85 19.53
N ARG A 79 11.59 -9.04 20.39
CA ARG A 79 10.72 -7.93 19.98
C ARG A 79 11.47 -6.97 19.05
N ARG A 80 12.67 -6.53 19.43
CA ARG A 80 13.51 -5.66 18.59
C ARG A 80 13.81 -6.27 17.23
N THR A 81 14.20 -7.55 17.19
CA THR A 81 14.53 -8.23 15.93
C THR A 81 13.32 -8.47 15.03
N ALA A 82 12.15 -8.75 15.60
CA ALA A 82 10.90 -8.82 14.86
C ALA A 82 10.54 -7.47 14.23
N SER A 83 10.61 -6.37 15.00
CA SER A 83 10.38 -5.02 14.46
C SER A 83 11.39 -4.62 13.39
N GLU A 84 12.67 -4.96 13.59
CA GLU A 84 13.73 -4.70 12.61
C GLU A 84 13.49 -5.48 11.31
N LEU A 85 13.12 -6.76 11.40
CA LEU A 85 12.80 -7.59 10.25
C LEU A 85 11.59 -7.01 9.51
N ALA A 86 10.51 -6.69 10.22
CA ALA A 86 9.30 -6.10 9.63
C ALA A 86 9.63 -4.81 8.88
N ARG A 87 10.39 -3.89 9.50
CA ARG A 87 10.80 -2.63 8.86
C ARG A 87 11.59 -2.88 7.58
N LYS A 88 12.62 -3.73 7.62
CA LYS A 88 13.45 -4.02 6.44
C LYS A 88 12.65 -4.67 5.32
N ARG A 89 11.70 -5.53 5.66
CA ARG A 89 10.80 -6.17 4.68
C ARG A 89 9.85 -5.17 4.04
N MET A 90 9.22 -4.30 4.84
CA MET A 90 8.35 -3.24 4.32
C MET A 90 9.09 -2.28 3.40
N VAL A 91 10.31 -1.86 3.78
CA VAL A 91 11.17 -1.02 2.92
C VAL A 91 11.50 -1.72 1.62
N ALA A 92 11.89 -3.01 1.67
CA ALA A 92 12.19 -3.78 0.47
C ALA A 92 10.94 -3.98 -0.42
N MET A 93 9.76 -4.19 0.17
CA MET A 93 8.49 -4.32 -0.56
C MET A 93 8.12 -3.01 -1.25
N LEU A 94 8.26 -1.89 -0.54
CA LEU A 94 8.01 -0.57 -1.11
C LEU A 94 9.03 -0.23 -2.19
N GLN A 95 10.30 -0.57 -2.00
CA GLN A 95 11.32 -0.38 -3.03
C GLN A 95 11.01 -1.21 -4.28
N HIS A 96 10.53 -2.44 -4.10
CA HIS A 96 10.08 -3.29 -5.19
C HIS A 96 8.86 -2.70 -5.92
N SER A 97 7.81 -2.27 -5.20
CA SER A 97 6.63 -1.67 -5.83
C SER A 97 6.96 -0.34 -6.51
N ALA A 98 7.74 0.53 -5.86
CA ALA A 98 8.26 1.77 -6.44
C ALA A 98 8.99 1.52 -7.75
N SER A 99 9.92 0.56 -7.74
CA SER A 99 10.65 0.16 -8.94
C SER A 99 9.72 -0.42 -9.99
N MET A 100 8.72 -1.24 -9.63
CA MET A 100 7.78 -1.82 -10.58
C MET A 100 6.89 -0.79 -11.24
N THR A 101 6.29 0.13 -10.48
CA THR A 101 5.25 1.03 -10.99
C THR A 101 5.83 2.31 -11.60
N LEU A 102 6.93 2.86 -11.08
CA LEU A 102 7.53 4.10 -11.61
C LEU A 102 8.47 3.87 -12.79
N ARG A 103 8.66 2.62 -13.21
CA ARG A 103 9.46 2.30 -14.40
C ARG A 103 8.83 2.90 -15.67
N THR A 104 9.69 3.48 -16.51
CA THR A 104 9.35 3.84 -17.89
C THR A 104 9.17 2.56 -18.70
N GLU A 105 7.99 2.36 -19.28
CA GLU A 105 7.73 1.33 -20.28
C GLU A 105 8.62 1.60 -21.51
N GLY A 106 9.64 0.76 -21.74
CA GLY A 106 10.53 0.89 -22.89
C GLY A 106 11.97 0.43 -22.66
N LEU A 107 12.44 0.35 -21.41
CA LEU A 107 13.77 -0.17 -21.09
C LEU A 107 13.71 -1.70 -20.85
N GLN A 108 13.55 -2.45 -21.95
CA GLN A 108 13.56 -3.92 -21.90
C GLN A 108 14.95 -4.43 -21.52
N GLY A 109 15.10 -4.98 -20.31
CA GLY A 109 16.35 -5.59 -19.85
C GLY A 109 16.55 -5.65 -18.34
N GLN A 110 15.77 -4.90 -17.55
CA GLN A 110 15.79 -4.95 -16.09
C GLN A 110 14.39 -5.15 -15.51
N ASP A 111 13.63 -6.13 -16.02
CA ASP A 111 12.35 -6.43 -15.41
C ASP A 111 12.59 -7.13 -14.05
N LEU A 112 12.08 -6.56 -12.96
CA LEU A 112 12.20 -7.24 -11.66
C LEU A 112 11.20 -8.39 -11.70
N ALA A 113 11.63 -9.59 -11.31
CA ALA A 113 10.75 -10.74 -11.27
C ALA A 113 9.52 -10.45 -10.41
N ALA A 114 8.35 -10.83 -10.91
CA ALA A 114 7.12 -10.76 -10.13
C ALA A 114 7.30 -11.49 -8.78
N MET A 115 6.81 -10.88 -7.71
CA MET A 115 6.95 -11.43 -6.36
C MET A 115 6.16 -12.73 -6.22
N ASP A 116 6.79 -13.79 -5.71
CA ASP A 116 6.11 -15.06 -5.40
C ASP A 116 5.36 -14.96 -4.06
N TRP A 117 4.10 -14.54 -4.13
CA TRP A 117 3.23 -14.36 -2.96
C TRP A 117 2.93 -15.64 -2.17
N SER A 118 3.20 -16.83 -2.72
CA SER A 118 2.91 -18.10 -2.02
C SER A 118 3.73 -18.28 -0.74
N ARG A 119 4.86 -17.57 -0.63
CA ARG A 119 5.80 -17.63 0.49
C ARG A 119 5.75 -16.41 1.41
N HIS A 120 4.78 -15.52 1.20
CA HIS A 120 4.60 -14.32 2.00
C HIS A 120 3.35 -14.42 2.87
N ASP A 121 3.32 -13.60 3.91
CA ASP A 121 2.17 -13.51 4.80
C ASP A 121 1.02 -12.74 4.12
N PRO A 122 -0.25 -13.12 4.32
CA PRO A 122 -1.40 -12.41 3.76
C PRO A 122 -1.42 -10.90 4.11
N ALA A 123 -1.01 -10.52 5.32
CA ALA A 123 -1.00 -9.12 5.73
C ALA A 123 0.06 -8.30 4.96
N GLU A 124 1.19 -8.92 4.61
CA GLU A 124 2.21 -8.27 3.78
C GLU A 124 1.72 -8.05 2.34
N ARG A 125 0.90 -8.98 1.82
CA ARG A 125 0.28 -8.85 0.50
C ARG A 125 -0.70 -7.68 0.46
N GLU A 126 -1.53 -7.53 1.49
CA GLU A 126 -2.46 -6.40 1.60
C GLU A 126 -1.72 -5.07 1.68
N PHE A 127 -0.65 -5.00 2.48
CA PHE A 127 0.23 -3.81 2.54
C PHE A 127 0.82 -3.47 1.16
N TYR A 128 1.33 -4.46 0.43
CA TYR A 128 1.89 -4.25 -0.90
C TYR A 128 0.85 -3.77 -1.91
N ALA A 129 -0.37 -4.34 -1.89
CA ALA A 129 -1.47 -3.91 -2.75
C ALA A 129 -1.83 -2.44 -2.48
N ASN A 130 -1.97 -2.05 -1.21
CA ASN A 130 -2.21 -0.67 -0.81
C ASN A 130 -1.06 0.27 -1.25
N ALA A 131 0.20 -0.12 -0.99
CA ALA A 131 1.35 0.67 -1.42
C ALA A 131 1.38 0.89 -2.95
N THR A 132 0.98 -0.13 -3.73
CA THR A 132 0.87 -0.03 -5.18
C THR A 132 -0.26 0.92 -5.60
N GLU A 133 -1.40 0.88 -4.92
CA GLU A 133 -2.53 1.80 -5.16
C GLU A 133 -2.14 3.26 -4.87
N GLN A 134 -1.48 3.52 -3.74
CA GLN A 134 -1.00 4.87 -3.39
C GLN A 134 0.02 5.38 -4.39
N LEU A 135 0.88 4.50 -4.90
CA LEU A 135 1.85 4.85 -5.92
C LEU A 135 1.18 5.16 -7.27
N ASN A 136 0.11 4.46 -7.62
CA ASN A 136 -0.70 4.79 -8.79
C ASN A 136 -1.42 6.13 -8.64
N LYS A 137 -1.97 6.43 -7.45
CA LYS A 137 -2.53 7.75 -7.13
C LYS A 137 -1.47 8.86 -7.28
N PHE A 138 -0.26 8.62 -6.80
CA PHE A 138 0.88 9.52 -7.00
C PHE A 138 1.24 9.69 -8.49
N LYS A 139 1.26 8.61 -9.28
CA LYS A 139 1.52 8.71 -10.73
C LYS A 139 0.50 9.57 -11.45
N GLN A 140 -0.76 9.48 -11.06
CA GLN A 140 -1.84 10.29 -11.63
C GLN A 140 -1.73 11.75 -11.18
N SER A 141 -1.52 12.01 -9.88
CA SER A 141 -1.46 13.39 -9.36
C SER A 141 -0.29 14.19 -9.91
N VAL A 142 0.86 13.55 -10.15
CA VAL A 142 2.06 14.19 -10.72
C VAL A 142 2.07 14.16 -12.25
N ASN A 143 1.07 13.54 -12.90
CA ASN A 143 1.08 13.26 -14.34
C ASN A 143 2.40 12.62 -14.78
N TRP A 144 2.83 11.60 -14.04
CA TRP A 144 4.12 10.94 -14.20
C TRP A 144 4.37 10.44 -15.64
N ASN A 145 3.31 9.96 -16.31
CA ASN A 145 3.38 9.54 -17.71
C ASN A 145 3.78 10.68 -18.66
N ALA A 146 3.19 11.87 -18.50
CA ALA A 146 3.55 13.04 -19.29
C ALA A 146 4.99 13.50 -19.00
N MET A 147 5.43 13.39 -17.73
CA MET A 147 6.81 13.70 -17.35
C MET A 147 7.82 12.72 -17.95
N GLN A 148 7.52 11.41 -17.99
CA GLN A 148 8.44 10.40 -18.54
C GLN A 148 8.44 10.33 -20.06
N ARG A 149 7.28 10.51 -20.70
CA ARG A 149 7.13 10.40 -22.16
C ARG A 149 7.18 11.76 -22.88
N GLY A 150 7.24 12.87 -22.13
CA GLY A 150 7.24 14.24 -22.65
C GLY A 150 5.92 14.64 -23.30
N VAL A 151 5.92 15.78 -24.01
CA VAL A 151 4.75 16.31 -24.76
C VAL A 151 4.18 15.28 -25.76
N ALA A 152 4.99 14.30 -26.19
CA ALA A 152 4.55 13.20 -27.05
C ALA A 152 3.50 12.27 -26.39
N ALA A 153 3.45 12.20 -25.05
CA ALA A 153 2.36 11.48 -24.36
C ALA A 153 1.07 12.28 -24.25
N GLU A 154 1.14 13.61 -24.28
CA GLU A 154 -0.05 14.46 -24.20
C GLU A 154 -0.86 14.38 -25.51
N GLY A 155 -0.19 14.25 -26.66
CA GLY A 155 -0.82 13.97 -27.95
C GLY A 155 -1.29 12.51 -28.14
N GLY A 156 -1.01 11.63 -27.18
CA GLY A 156 -1.35 10.20 -27.21
C GLY A 156 -2.51 9.80 -26.29
N LEU A 157 -3.07 10.75 -25.50
CA LEU A 157 -4.46 10.63 -25.09
C LEU A 157 -5.25 10.75 -26.39
N GLY A 158 -5.46 9.60 -27.04
CA GLY A 158 -6.09 9.54 -28.36
C GLY A 158 -7.28 10.46 -28.39
N GLU A 159 -7.41 11.22 -29.49
CA GLU A 159 -8.61 12.00 -29.77
C GLU A 159 -9.82 11.22 -29.25
N PRO A 160 -10.71 11.83 -28.45
CA PRO A 160 -11.77 11.11 -27.76
C PRO A 160 -12.54 10.29 -28.79
N LYS A 161 -12.26 8.99 -28.82
CA LYS A 161 -12.88 8.06 -29.75
C LYS A 161 -14.34 7.97 -29.33
N MET A 162 -15.21 8.54 -30.15
CA MET A 162 -16.63 8.44 -29.92
C MET A 162 -17.17 7.24 -30.70
N ALA A 163 -18.15 6.56 -30.12
CA ALA A 163 -18.80 5.41 -30.75
C ALA A 163 -19.35 5.78 -32.14
N ALA A 164 -19.26 4.84 -33.08
CA ALA A 164 -19.81 5.02 -34.42
C ALA A 164 -21.29 5.45 -34.34
N GLY A 165 -21.64 6.56 -34.99
CA GLY A 165 -22.98 7.14 -34.99
C GLY A 165 -23.16 8.40 -34.14
N THR A 166 -22.16 8.83 -33.36
CA THR A 166 -22.19 10.16 -32.73
C THR A 166 -21.80 11.23 -33.75
N THR A 167 -22.72 12.11 -34.12
CA THR A 167 -22.44 13.28 -34.96
C THR A 167 -22.21 14.52 -34.10
N GLN A 168 -21.32 15.41 -34.54
CA GLN A 168 -21.09 16.69 -33.86
C GLN A 168 -22.26 17.65 -34.10
N LEU A 169 -22.56 18.54 -33.14
CA LEU A 169 -23.61 19.55 -33.29
C LEU A 169 -23.37 20.48 -34.48
N ASP A 170 -22.10 20.72 -34.84
CA ASP A 170 -21.73 21.55 -35.99
C ASP A 170 -22.08 20.92 -37.34
N SER A 171 -22.27 19.60 -37.43
CA SER A 171 -22.71 18.96 -38.69
C SER A 171 -24.17 19.27 -39.05
N PHE A 172 -24.94 19.83 -38.12
CA PHE A 172 -26.33 20.26 -38.35
C PHE A 172 -26.44 21.71 -38.84
N VAL A 173 -25.33 22.44 -38.91
CA VAL A 173 -25.29 23.84 -39.38
C VAL A 173 -24.77 23.87 -40.82
N PRO A 174 -25.52 24.44 -41.79
CA PRO A 174 -25.10 24.49 -43.20
C PRO A 174 -23.92 25.44 -43.48
N GLU A 175 -23.61 26.35 -42.56
CA GLU A 175 -22.51 27.31 -42.69
C GLU A 175 -21.16 26.63 -42.45
N SER A 176 -20.16 26.94 -43.31
CA SER A 176 -18.86 26.27 -43.38
C SER A 176 -17.90 26.57 -42.20
N GLY A 177 -18.45 26.85 -41.02
CA GLY A 177 -17.72 27.09 -39.77
C GLY A 177 -18.47 26.60 -38.53
N GLY A 178 -19.56 25.84 -38.69
CA GLY A 178 -20.36 25.35 -37.56
C GLY A 178 -21.02 26.47 -36.75
N LEU A 179 -21.45 26.15 -35.53
CA LEU A 179 -22.09 27.08 -34.60
C LEU A 179 -21.13 28.17 -34.08
N THR A 180 -19.82 27.93 -34.12
CA THR A 180 -18.81 28.80 -33.48
C THR A 180 -17.88 29.53 -34.47
N GLY A 181 -18.03 29.30 -35.77
CA GLY A 181 -17.18 29.90 -36.83
C GLY A 181 -15.76 29.35 -36.89
N GLN A 182 -15.35 28.56 -35.91
CA GLN A 182 -14.21 27.65 -35.94
C GLN A 182 -14.83 26.28 -36.21
N GLY A 183 -14.56 25.67 -37.37
CA GLY A 183 -15.09 24.36 -37.70
C GLY A 183 -14.81 23.33 -36.59
N PRO A 184 -15.60 22.25 -36.53
CA PRO A 184 -15.54 21.35 -35.39
C PRO A 184 -14.15 20.71 -35.23
N PRO A 185 -13.72 20.43 -33.98
CA PRO A 185 -12.49 19.69 -33.73
C PRO A 185 -12.55 18.30 -34.38
N THR A 186 -11.43 17.80 -34.91
CA THR A 186 -11.35 16.45 -35.48
C THR A 186 -11.65 15.43 -34.40
N ILE A 187 -12.73 14.67 -34.57
CA ILE A 187 -13.03 13.48 -33.77
C ILE A 187 -12.72 12.28 -34.63
N ALA A 188 -11.75 11.47 -34.24
CA ALA A 188 -11.59 10.12 -34.75
C ALA A 188 -12.79 9.28 -34.32
N LEU A 189 -13.71 9.01 -35.25
CA LEU A 189 -14.74 7.99 -35.08
C LEU A 189 -14.04 6.62 -34.99
N GLU A 190 -14.44 5.81 -34.02
CA GLU A 190 -14.00 4.41 -33.96
C GLU A 190 -14.73 3.63 -35.06
N ASP A 191 -14.20 3.71 -36.28
CA ASP A 191 -14.65 2.91 -37.42
C ASP A 191 -13.92 1.56 -37.39
N ASP A 192 -14.09 0.83 -36.29
CA ASP A 192 -13.70 -0.59 -36.18
C ASP A 192 -14.76 -1.46 -36.87
N SER A 193 -15.19 -1.07 -38.07
CA SER A 193 -15.91 -1.96 -38.97
C SER A 193 -14.88 -2.87 -39.65
N GLU A 194 -14.31 -3.80 -38.89
CA GLU A 194 -13.70 -4.98 -39.52
C GLU A 194 -14.78 -5.57 -40.43
N PRO A 195 -14.53 -5.69 -41.75
CA PRO A 195 -15.50 -6.27 -42.65
C PRO A 195 -15.86 -7.64 -42.10
N LEU A 196 -17.15 -7.85 -41.81
CA LEU A 196 -17.64 -9.12 -41.28
C LEU A 196 -17.02 -10.23 -42.12
N PRO A 197 -16.39 -11.24 -41.50
CA PRO A 197 -15.81 -12.33 -42.25
C PRO A 197 -16.94 -12.92 -43.10
N GLU A 198 -16.78 -12.91 -44.43
CA GLU A 198 -17.73 -13.56 -45.32
C GLU A 198 -17.84 -15.01 -44.87
N SER A 199 -19.02 -15.40 -44.39
CA SER A 199 -19.27 -16.78 -44.00
C SER A 199 -19.24 -17.61 -45.28
N GLU A 200 -18.15 -18.36 -45.48
CA GLU A 200 -17.98 -19.28 -46.62
C GLU A 200 -19.00 -20.44 -46.60
N THR A 201 -19.73 -20.60 -45.49
CA THR A 201 -20.86 -21.52 -45.38
C THR A 201 -22.05 -20.96 -46.15
N ASP A 202 -22.44 -21.70 -47.18
CA ASP A 202 -23.70 -21.51 -47.87
C ASP A 202 -24.84 -21.52 -46.84
N GLU A 203 -25.64 -20.45 -46.86
CA GLU A 203 -26.80 -20.28 -46.00
C GLU A 203 -27.81 -21.43 -46.20
N GLU A 204 -27.80 -22.07 -47.38
CA GLU A 204 -28.59 -23.27 -47.66
C GLU A 204 -28.14 -24.52 -46.86
N ASP A 205 -26.83 -24.68 -46.63
CA ASP A 205 -26.26 -25.80 -45.87
C ASP A 205 -26.52 -25.65 -44.35
N LEU A 206 -26.56 -24.41 -43.86
CA LEU A 206 -26.92 -24.10 -42.47
C LEU A 206 -28.40 -24.36 -42.20
N LEU A 207 -29.28 -23.98 -43.14
CA LEU A 207 -30.71 -24.31 -43.05
C LEU A 207 -30.95 -25.83 -43.14
N ALA A 208 -30.25 -26.54 -44.02
CA ALA A 208 -30.40 -27.99 -44.18
C ALA A 208 -30.07 -28.76 -42.89
N LYS A 209 -29.06 -28.32 -42.14
CA LYS A 209 -28.73 -28.89 -40.81
C LYS A 209 -29.72 -28.50 -39.72
N ALA A 210 -30.32 -27.30 -39.79
CA ALA A 210 -31.34 -26.87 -38.85
C ALA A 210 -32.69 -27.56 -39.08
N GLU A 211 -32.98 -27.95 -40.32
CA GLU A 211 -34.17 -28.70 -40.73
C GLU A 211 -34.03 -30.23 -40.60
N GLU A 212 -32.85 -30.74 -40.25
CA GLU A 212 -32.66 -32.16 -39.94
C GLU A 212 -33.36 -32.47 -38.61
N PHE A 213 -34.68 -32.67 -38.64
CA PHE A 213 -35.54 -32.98 -37.49
C PHE A 213 -35.01 -34.23 -36.76
N PRO A 214 -34.26 -34.08 -35.64
CA PRO A 214 -33.63 -35.21 -34.96
C PRO A 214 -34.68 -36.10 -34.27
N GLU A 215 -35.91 -35.62 -34.13
CA GLU A 215 -37.03 -36.35 -33.54
C GLU A 215 -37.64 -37.43 -34.45
N LEU A 216 -37.36 -37.43 -35.77
CA LEU A 216 -37.92 -38.42 -36.71
C LEU A 216 -36.97 -39.61 -36.98
N ALA A 217 -35.68 -39.47 -36.68
CA ALA A 217 -34.68 -40.54 -36.77
C ALA A 217 -34.67 -41.35 -35.46
N GLY A 218 -35.66 -42.23 -35.31
CA GLY A 218 -35.86 -43.00 -34.09
C GLY A 218 -34.64 -43.80 -33.60
N ALA A 219 -34.32 -43.56 -32.31
CA ALA A 219 -33.69 -44.43 -31.31
C ALA A 219 -32.15 -44.57 -31.27
N GLN A 220 -31.51 -43.89 -30.31
CA GLN A 220 -31.03 -44.48 -29.02
C GLN A 220 -30.20 -43.45 -28.20
N PRO A 221 -30.04 -43.66 -26.87
CA PRO A 221 -30.08 -42.59 -25.88
C PRO A 221 -28.74 -41.93 -25.55
N VAL A 222 -28.85 -40.66 -25.17
CA VAL A 222 -28.00 -39.86 -24.26
C VAL A 222 -26.93 -40.65 -23.50
N SER A 223 -25.67 -40.35 -23.78
CA SER A 223 -24.57 -40.45 -22.84
C SER A 223 -23.95 -39.04 -22.73
N GLU A 224 -24.20 -38.40 -21.60
CA GLU A 224 -23.62 -37.11 -21.22
C GLU A 224 -22.11 -37.24 -21.05
N GLU A 225 -21.31 -36.62 -21.91
CA GLU A 225 -20.08 -35.94 -21.47
C GLU A 225 -19.97 -34.59 -22.20
N THR A 226 -20.02 -33.55 -21.38
CA THR A 226 -19.60 -32.14 -21.54
C THR A 226 -19.23 -31.61 -22.93
N PRO A 227 -19.75 -30.42 -23.27
CA PRO A 227 -18.99 -29.43 -23.99
C PRO A 227 -18.82 -28.15 -23.16
N VAL A 228 -17.55 -27.75 -23.05
CA VAL A 228 -17.12 -26.35 -23.09
C VAL A 228 -17.84 -25.65 -24.25
N ASN A 229 -18.41 -24.47 -23.99
CA ASN A 229 -18.77 -23.52 -25.02
C ASN A 229 -18.58 -22.10 -24.49
N ASP A 230 -17.77 -21.32 -25.21
CA ASP A 230 -17.74 -19.87 -25.15
C ASP A 230 -18.79 -19.31 -26.14
N ALA A 231 -19.52 -18.29 -25.68
CA ALA A 231 -20.23 -17.20 -26.39
C ALA A 231 -21.46 -17.58 -27.27
N GLU A 232 -22.62 -16.90 -27.28
CA GLU A 232 -22.93 -15.46 -27.14
C GLU A 232 -24.38 -15.14 -26.64
N VAL A 233 -24.47 -14.05 -25.86
CA VAL A 233 -25.44 -12.92 -25.86
C VAL A 233 -26.97 -13.15 -25.79
N GLY A 234 -27.58 -12.55 -24.75
CA GLY A 234 -29.03 -12.27 -24.67
C GLY A 234 -29.47 -11.72 -23.31
N GLU A 235 -29.30 -10.41 -23.12
CA GLU A 235 -29.78 -9.51 -22.05
C GLU A 235 -30.72 -10.05 -20.95
N ASN A 236 -30.25 -9.97 -19.70
CA ASN A 236 -31.04 -9.54 -18.55
C ASN A 236 -30.07 -8.86 -17.56
N HIS A 237 -30.00 -7.53 -17.59
CA HIS A 237 -29.24 -6.74 -16.61
C HIS A 237 -29.91 -6.83 -15.22
N ALA A 238 -29.65 -7.91 -14.49
CA ALA A 238 -30.16 -8.15 -13.14
C ALA A 238 -29.52 -7.27 -12.05
N ALA A 239 -28.57 -6.39 -12.39
CA ALA A 239 -27.86 -5.55 -11.42
C ALA A 239 -28.44 -4.13 -11.26
N ALA A 240 -29.41 -3.71 -12.08
CA ALA A 240 -29.93 -2.33 -12.08
C ALA A 240 -31.25 -2.13 -11.30
N MET A 241 -31.88 -3.19 -10.78
CA MET A 241 -33.14 -3.10 -10.01
C MET A 241 -32.96 -2.98 -8.48
N GLU A 242 -31.73 -3.07 -7.95
CA GLU A 242 -31.48 -2.89 -6.52
C GLU A 242 -31.24 -1.42 -6.11
N LEU A 243 -31.30 -0.50 -7.07
CA LEU A 243 -31.08 0.95 -6.84
C LEU A 243 -32.36 1.79 -7.01
N ALA A 244 -33.52 1.24 -6.68
CA ALA A 244 -34.76 2.02 -6.54
C ALA A 244 -34.94 2.44 -5.06
N PRO A 245 -35.04 3.74 -4.75
CA PRO A 245 -35.25 4.18 -3.37
C PRO A 245 -36.62 3.70 -2.88
N SER A 246 -36.61 2.77 -1.91
CA SER A 246 -37.82 2.27 -1.27
C SER A 246 -38.54 3.41 -0.53
N LYS A 247 -39.86 3.53 -0.74
CA LYS A 247 -40.76 4.51 -0.08
C LYS A 247 -41.01 4.30 1.42
N LYS A 248 -40.12 3.60 2.13
CA LYS A 248 -40.12 3.56 3.59
C LYS A 248 -38.88 4.30 4.07
N LYS A 249 -39.08 5.46 4.66
CA LYS A 249 -38.08 6.07 5.54
C LYS A 249 -37.90 5.13 6.72
N GLU A 250 -36.76 4.45 6.77
CA GLU A 250 -36.17 4.11 8.05
C GLU A 250 -35.51 5.39 8.53
N ASP A 251 -36.13 6.05 9.50
CA ASP A 251 -35.47 7.12 10.24
C ASP A 251 -34.39 6.45 11.09
N MET A 252 -33.16 6.44 10.58
CA MET A 252 -31.98 6.08 11.35
C MET A 252 -31.83 7.14 12.44
N ASP A 253 -32.01 6.72 13.69
CA ASP A 253 -31.90 7.58 14.86
C ASP A 253 -30.43 7.95 15.09
N PHE A 254 -30.01 9.06 14.48
CA PHE A 254 -28.64 9.58 14.52
C PHE A 254 -28.20 9.92 15.96
N ASP A 255 -29.15 10.22 16.86
CA ASP A 255 -28.88 10.49 18.26
C ASP A 255 -28.46 9.21 19.01
N ALA A 256 -29.00 8.04 18.64
CA ALA A 256 -28.61 6.76 19.23
C ALA A 256 -27.21 6.30 18.80
N TRP A 257 -26.79 6.64 17.57
CA TRP A 257 -25.43 6.36 17.10
C TRP A 257 -24.40 7.32 17.70
N ALA A 258 -24.73 8.62 17.82
CA ALA A 258 -23.88 9.61 18.46
C ALA A 258 -23.70 9.37 19.98
N ALA A 259 -24.73 8.85 20.66
CA ALA A 259 -24.61 8.46 22.07
C ALA A 259 -23.71 7.23 22.28
N ALA A 260 -23.73 6.26 21.35
CA ALA A 260 -22.86 5.09 21.41
C ALA A 260 -21.38 5.41 21.14
N ASP A 261 -21.11 6.43 20.30
CA ASP A 261 -19.75 6.93 20.06
C ASP A 261 -19.23 7.72 21.27
N ALA A 262 -20.09 8.57 21.87
CA ALA A 262 -19.75 9.36 23.07
C ALA A 262 -19.58 8.51 24.35
N GLU A 263 -20.26 7.36 24.48
CA GLU A 263 -20.05 6.43 25.60
C GLU A 263 -18.76 5.60 25.45
N SER A 264 -18.19 5.53 24.24
CA SER A 264 -16.93 4.82 23.98
C SER A 264 -15.66 5.66 24.22
N GLU A 265 -15.81 6.97 24.45
CA GLU A 265 -14.72 7.92 24.77
C GLU A 265 -14.42 8.04 26.30
N THR A 266 -14.68 7.01 27.10
CA THR A 266 -14.25 6.99 28.50
C THR A 266 -13.28 5.87 28.82
N GLN A 267 -11.99 6.15 28.59
CA GLN A 267 -10.86 5.96 29.53
C GLN A 267 -9.55 6.26 28.79
N VAL A 268 -9.32 7.54 28.49
CA VAL A 268 -7.95 8.06 28.40
C VAL A 268 -7.61 8.57 29.79
N GLU A 269 -6.85 7.76 30.52
CA GLU A 269 -6.21 8.15 31.76
C GLU A 269 -5.26 9.30 31.44
N VAL A 270 -5.67 10.51 31.81
CA VAL A 270 -4.83 11.70 31.82
C VAL A 270 -3.71 11.39 32.80
N VAL A 271 -2.56 10.99 32.27
CA VAL A 271 -1.30 11.07 33.02
C VAL A 271 -1.09 12.56 33.26
N GLU A 272 -1.22 12.93 34.53
CA GLU A 272 -0.86 14.25 35.04
C GLU A 272 0.47 14.67 34.42
N GLU A 273 0.46 15.83 33.78
CA GLU A 273 1.67 16.54 33.39
C GLU A 273 2.49 16.71 34.66
N GLU A 274 3.49 15.84 34.85
CA GLU A 274 4.57 16.10 35.79
C GLU A 274 5.21 17.41 35.33
N ASP A 275 5.07 18.42 36.19
CA ASP A 275 5.86 19.64 36.19
C ASP A 275 7.32 19.30 35.88
N LEU A 276 7.73 19.46 34.62
CA LEU A 276 9.13 19.48 34.25
C LEU A 276 9.68 20.79 34.78
N GLU A 277 10.23 20.74 36.00
CA GLU A 277 11.08 21.78 36.54
C GLU A 277 12.10 22.20 35.46
N PRO A 278 12.31 23.50 35.21
CA PRO A 278 13.31 23.93 34.25
C PRO A 278 14.67 23.47 34.78
N VAL A 279 15.25 22.47 34.11
CA VAL A 279 16.64 22.11 34.31
C VAL A 279 17.44 23.36 33.97
N GLN A 280 17.91 24.06 34.99
CA GLN A 280 18.89 25.13 34.85
C GLN A 280 20.20 24.48 34.42
N GLY A 281 20.25 24.05 33.16
CA GLY A 281 21.44 23.58 32.49
C GLY A 281 22.41 24.74 32.36
N GLU A 282 23.69 24.45 32.57
CA GLU A 282 24.77 25.41 32.45
C GLU A 282 24.84 25.89 30.98
N LEU A 283 24.37 27.11 30.70
CA LEU A 283 24.37 27.67 29.35
C LEU A 283 25.81 27.92 28.89
N LEU A 284 26.21 27.27 27.81
CA LEU A 284 27.54 27.41 27.23
C LEU A 284 27.55 28.53 26.20
N ARG A 285 28.58 29.38 26.28
CA ARG A 285 28.82 30.46 25.34
C ARG A 285 29.57 29.92 24.13
N ILE A 286 28.94 29.94 22.96
CA ILE A 286 29.54 29.52 21.70
C ILE A 286 29.72 30.71 20.76
N ARG A 287 30.73 30.65 19.89
CA ARG A 287 30.91 31.55 18.75
C ARG A 287 30.69 30.77 17.46
N VAL A 288 29.78 31.23 16.61
CA VAL A 288 29.49 30.60 15.32
C VAL A 288 30.62 30.90 14.33
N VAL A 289 31.21 29.86 13.75
CA VAL A 289 32.28 29.98 12.74
C VAL A 289 31.70 29.97 11.33
N GLN A 290 30.62 29.21 11.09
CA GLN A 290 29.98 29.07 9.79
C GLN A 290 28.50 29.45 9.88
N SER A 291 28.02 30.30 8.96
CA SER A 291 26.61 30.65 8.88
C SER A 291 25.80 29.48 8.33
N MET A 292 24.67 29.17 8.98
CA MET A 292 23.70 28.21 8.48
C MET A 292 22.40 28.94 8.13
N ASP A 293 21.89 28.69 6.93
CA ASP A 293 20.64 29.31 6.43
C ASP A 293 19.38 28.62 7.00
N GLU A 294 19.52 27.45 7.61
CA GLU A 294 18.42 26.67 8.19
C GLU A 294 18.29 26.96 9.70
N PRO A 295 17.09 27.36 10.19
CA PRO A 295 16.89 27.66 11.61
C PRO A 295 16.97 26.39 12.46
N ILE A 296 17.70 26.45 13.57
CA ILE A 296 17.83 25.34 14.51
C ILE A 296 16.82 25.52 15.63
N ILE A 297 16.09 24.46 15.94
CA ILE A 297 15.12 24.43 17.04
C ILE A 297 15.87 24.18 18.34
N THR A 298 15.86 25.17 19.22
CA THR A 298 16.39 25.07 20.59
C THR A 298 15.25 25.12 21.60
N ILE A 299 15.55 24.84 22.87
CA ILE A 299 14.54 24.83 23.94
C ILE A 299 13.86 26.21 24.13
N ASP A 300 14.54 27.28 23.74
CA ASP A 300 14.07 28.67 23.79
C ASP A 300 13.47 29.18 22.46
N GLY A 301 13.42 28.34 21.41
CA GLY A 301 12.83 28.66 20.11
C GLY A 301 13.75 28.43 18.90
N GLU A 302 13.28 28.84 17.71
CA GLU A 302 14.03 28.75 16.46
C GLU A 302 15.08 29.87 16.34
N ILE A 303 16.35 29.50 16.18
CA ILE A 303 17.48 30.44 16.09
C ILE A 303 18.16 30.29 14.72
N THR A 304 18.46 31.42 14.07
CA THR A 304 19.26 31.46 12.85
C THR A 304 20.72 31.76 13.21
N LEU A 305 21.67 31.06 12.58
CA LEU A 305 23.09 31.15 12.92
C LEU A 305 23.84 32.04 11.91
N GLY A 306 24.17 33.27 12.31
CA GLY A 306 25.08 34.14 11.56
C GLY A 306 26.54 33.85 11.88
N ALA A 307 27.41 33.79 10.88
CA ALA A 307 28.85 33.63 11.09
C ALA A 307 29.40 34.82 11.90
N GLY A 308 30.04 34.52 13.03
CA GLY A 308 30.59 35.50 13.97
C GLY A 308 29.70 35.81 15.18
N ASP A 309 28.47 35.29 15.23
CA ASP A 309 27.55 35.52 16.35
C ASP A 309 27.96 34.75 17.61
N VAL A 310 27.67 35.34 18.77
CA VAL A 310 27.95 34.75 20.09
C VAL A 310 26.62 34.44 20.76
N LEU A 311 26.35 33.15 20.93
CA LEU A 311 25.08 32.64 21.45
C LEU A 311 25.33 31.88 22.77
N PHE A 312 24.33 31.90 23.64
CA PHE A 312 24.28 31.12 24.87
C PHE A 312 23.26 30.01 24.66
N LEU A 313 23.73 28.77 24.55
CA LEU A 313 22.90 27.61 24.27
C LEU A 313 23.08 26.57 25.36
N ASP A 314 22.12 25.66 25.47
CA ASP A 314 22.21 24.51 26.35
C ASP A 314 23.41 23.62 25.98
N GLU A 315 23.93 22.89 26.96
CA GLU A 315 25.11 22.04 26.79
C GLU A 315 24.96 21.02 25.65
N MET A 316 23.75 20.47 25.45
CA MET A 316 23.51 19.46 24.42
C MET A 316 23.59 20.09 23.02
N THR A 317 22.90 21.20 22.78
CA THR A 317 22.95 21.92 21.50
C THR A 317 24.32 22.53 21.23
N ALA A 318 24.98 23.09 22.26
CA ALA A 318 26.31 23.66 22.14
C ALA A 318 27.35 22.60 21.73
N ASN A 319 27.36 21.43 22.39
CA ASN A 319 28.27 20.33 22.03
C ASN A 319 28.00 19.80 20.63
N TYR A 320 26.73 19.71 20.21
CA TYR A 320 26.37 19.31 18.83
C TYR A 320 26.92 20.30 17.77
N LEU A 321 26.82 21.60 18.03
CA LEU A 321 27.34 22.63 17.12
C LEU A 321 28.87 22.67 17.07
N VAL A 322 29.53 22.28 18.17
CA VAL A 322 30.99 22.15 18.23
C VAL A 322 31.48 20.90 17.52
N ASP A 323 30.83 19.75 17.73
CA ASP A 323 31.17 18.49 17.06
C ASP A 323 30.93 18.55 15.55
N SER A 324 29.90 19.29 15.11
CA SER A 324 29.66 19.53 13.69
C SER A 324 30.62 20.54 13.05
N GLY A 325 31.48 21.20 13.84
CA GLY A 325 32.45 22.20 13.37
C GLY A 325 31.81 23.52 12.96
N VAL A 326 30.54 23.75 13.29
CA VAL A 326 29.79 24.97 12.96
C VAL A 326 30.08 26.09 13.96
N ALA A 327 30.40 25.74 15.22
CA ALA A 327 30.71 26.69 16.29
C ALA A 327 31.93 26.26 17.12
N GLU A 328 32.55 27.22 17.79
CA GLU A 328 33.64 26.99 18.75
C GLU A 328 33.22 27.44 20.16
N LEU A 329 33.66 26.71 21.19
CA LEU A 329 33.47 27.10 22.58
C LEU A 329 34.24 28.38 22.88
N ALA A 330 33.53 29.45 23.24
CA ALA A 330 34.13 30.72 23.62
C ALA A 330 34.31 30.74 25.15
N THR A 331 35.43 30.19 25.63
CA THR A 331 35.83 30.34 27.04
C THR A 331 36.17 31.81 27.33
N LEU A 332 35.87 32.27 28.54
CA LEU A 332 36.00 33.65 29.04
C LEU A 332 37.28 34.37 28.58
#